data_AF-A0A821F1B5-F1
#
_entry.id   AF-A0A821F1B5-F1
#
_cell.length_a   1.000
_cell.length_b   1.000
_cell.length_c   1.000
_cell.angle_alpha   90.00
_cell.angle_beta   90.00
_cell.angle_gamma   90.00
#
_symmetry.space_group_name_H-M   'P 1'
#
loop_
_entity.id
_entity.type
_entity.pdbx_description
1 polymer ?
#
loop_
_entity_poly.entity_id
_entity_poly.type
_entity_poly.pdbx_seq_one_letter_code
_entity_poly.pdbx_strand_id
1 'polypeptide(L)'
;NAQHGYTKAHQPLYIEKTGQMHVNQVLNEYTTEELMQCHIYWLEFNCERTRERSRQLGKHVETFAMIHDLKGMKMKTRKLIPFFKQCLCIDDNYYAERLGHLFIINPPKIFPALWNLLKHVIDPVTKSKIIVIKKGSDTSPVLLQYINSDQLPREYGGNCQSCPTSPDCIPIYDQKQDTDDDTDDDE
;
A
#
# COMPACT_ATOMS: atom_id res chain seq x y z
N ASN A 1 4.04 3.64 11.53
CA ASN A 1 4.22 2.19 11.44
C ASN A 1 3.02 1.52 10.76
N ALA A 2 3.15 1.16 9.47
CA ALA A 2 2.08 0.61 8.61
C ALA A 2 1.86 -0.92 8.76
N GLN A 3 2.41 -1.53 9.79
CA GLN A 3 2.41 -2.97 10.01
C GLN A 3 1.16 -3.41 10.76
N HIS A 4 0.48 -4.46 10.30
CA HIS A 4 -0.71 -4.93 11.00
C HIS A 4 -0.98 -6.41 10.70
N GLY A 5 -1.14 -7.24 11.75
CA GLY A 5 -1.70 -8.59 11.64
C GLY A 5 -1.08 -9.52 10.59
N TYR A 6 -1.85 -10.55 10.24
CA TYR A 6 -1.52 -11.56 9.23
C TYR A 6 -2.76 -11.96 8.41
N THR A 7 -2.55 -12.38 7.17
CA THR A 7 -3.62 -13.00 6.37
C THR A 7 -3.95 -14.40 6.90
N LYS A 8 -5.05 -14.99 6.40
CA LYS A 8 -5.41 -16.39 6.63
C LYS A 8 -4.35 -17.38 6.12
N ALA A 9 -3.61 -16.99 5.09
CA ALA A 9 -2.44 -17.72 4.59
C ALA A 9 -1.17 -17.45 5.42
N HIS A 10 -1.29 -16.77 6.56
CA HIS A 10 -0.22 -16.37 7.47
C HIS A 10 0.82 -15.42 6.86
N GLN A 11 0.50 -14.76 5.77
CA GLN A 11 1.37 -13.73 5.20
C GLN A 11 1.33 -12.50 6.12
N PRO A 12 2.47 -11.88 6.45
CA PRO A 12 2.48 -10.59 7.12
C PRO A 12 1.69 -9.57 6.32
N LEU A 13 0.84 -8.80 7.01
CA LEU A 13 0.02 -7.77 6.39
C LEU A 13 0.65 -6.38 6.62
N TYR A 14 0.69 -5.60 5.54
CA TYR A 14 1.14 -4.22 5.46
C TYR A 14 -0.02 -3.36 4.99
N ILE A 15 -0.31 -2.26 5.69
CA ILE A 15 -1.44 -1.38 5.37
C ILE A 15 -0.96 0.05 5.27
N GLU A 16 -1.03 0.60 4.07
CA GLU A 16 -0.58 1.94 3.75
C GLU A 16 -1.76 2.85 3.38
N LYS A 17 -1.84 4.00 4.07
CA LYS A 17 -2.83 5.06 3.79
C LYS A 17 -2.29 6.03 2.74
N THR A 18 -1.97 5.53 1.54
CA THR A 18 -1.34 6.32 0.46
C THR A 18 -2.15 7.57 0.10
N GLY A 19 -3.48 7.51 0.16
CA GLY A 19 -4.35 8.64 -0.14
C GLY A 19 -4.27 9.80 0.85
N GLN A 20 -3.66 9.58 2.01
CA GLN A 20 -3.43 10.59 3.06
C GLN A 20 -1.99 11.10 3.09
N MET A 21 -1.12 10.61 2.20
CA MET A 21 0.25 11.11 2.08
C MET A 21 0.27 12.43 1.30
N HIS A 22 1.09 13.40 1.74
CA HIS A 22 1.40 14.60 0.96
C HIS A 22 2.38 14.27 -0.16
N VAL A 23 1.93 13.48 -1.13
CA VAL A 23 2.85 12.91 -2.12
C VAL A 23 3.51 14.01 -2.98
N ASN A 24 2.86 15.15 -3.22
CA ASN A 24 3.50 16.29 -3.89
C ASN A 24 4.67 16.85 -3.06
N GLN A 25 4.47 17.02 -1.76
CA GLN A 25 5.52 17.47 -0.85
C GLN A 25 6.65 16.46 -0.80
N VAL A 26 6.34 15.17 -0.65
CA VAL A 26 7.33 14.07 -0.65
C VAL A 26 8.17 14.08 -1.93
N LEU A 27 7.54 14.23 -3.10
CA LEU A 27 8.25 14.29 -4.39
C LEU A 27 9.08 15.58 -4.58
N ASN A 28 8.76 16.65 -3.84
CA ASN A 28 9.49 17.92 -3.89
C ASN A 28 10.63 17.97 -2.85
N GLU A 29 10.46 17.31 -1.70
CA GLU A 29 11.41 17.31 -0.59
C GLU A 29 12.48 16.23 -0.73
N TYR A 30 12.14 15.08 -1.32
CA TYR A 30 13.03 13.94 -1.43
C TYR A 30 13.40 13.65 -2.88
N THR A 31 14.65 13.24 -3.05
CA THR A 31 15.15 12.74 -4.32
C THR A 31 14.52 11.39 -4.64
N THR A 32 14.47 11.06 -5.93
CA THR A 32 14.05 9.74 -6.39
C THR A 32 14.86 8.62 -5.73
N GLU A 33 16.17 8.82 -5.52
CA GLU A 33 17.04 7.82 -4.89
C GLU A 33 16.66 7.56 -3.43
N GLU A 34 16.41 8.61 -2.63
CA GLU A 34 15.96 8.46 -1.24
C GLU A 34 14.62 7.72 -1.16
N LEU A 35 13.70 8.01 -2.08
CA LEU A 35 12.43 7.30 -2.13
C LEU A 35 12.60 5.83 -2.56
N MET A 36 13.53 5.52 -3.47
CA MET A 36 13.88 4.14 -3.82
C MET A 36 14.52 3.39 -2.64
N GLN A 37 15.42 4.04 -1.90
CA GLN A 37 16.01 3.45 -0.69
C GLN A 37 14.94 3.17 0.38
N CYS A 38 13.98 4.08 0.55
CA CYS A 38 12.83 3.86 1.42
C CYS A 38 11.99 2.65 0.97
N HIS A 39 11.71 2.53 -0.33
CA HIS A 39 11.00 1.37 -0.90
C HIS A 39 11.74 0.05 -0.62
N ILE A 40 13.05 0.00 -0.90
CA ILE A 40 13.91 -1.16 -0.62
C ILE A 40 13.92 -1.51 0.87
N TYR A 41 14.02 -0.51 1.75
CA TYR A 41 13.96 -0.72 3.19
C TYR A 41 12.66 -1.43 3.60
N TRP A 42 11.52 -0.96 3.09
CA TRP A 42 10.23 -1.60 3.39
C TRP A 42 10.10 -3.01 2.81
N LEU A 43 10.66 -3.28 1.63
CA LEU A 43 10.72 -4.63 1.06
C LEU A 43 11.54 -5.58 1.94
N GLU A 44 12.76 -5.20 2.28
CA GLU A 44 13.64 -6.00 3.15
C GLU A 44 13.01 -6.25 4.52
N PHE A 45 12.37 -5.22 5.07
CA PHE A 45 11.67 -5.34 6.34
C PHE A 45 10.50 -6.34 6.26
N ASN A 46 9.70 -6.32 5.19
CA ASN A 46 8.64 -7.31 4.99
C ASN A 46 9.20 -8.72 4.74
N CYS A 47 10.34 -8.84 4.06
CA CYS A 47 11.06 -10.11 3.92
C CYS A 47 11.55 -10.64 5.27
N GLU A 48 12.01 -9.79 6.20
CA GLU A 48 12.32 -10.28 7.55
C GLU A 48 11.08 -10.77 8.27
N ARG A 49 9.95 -10.05 8.17
CA ARG A 49 8.70 -10.50 8.79
C ARG A 49 8.22 -11.85 8.26
N THR A 50 8.42 -12.15 6.97
CA THR A 50 8.08 -13.46 6.42
C THR A 50 9.02 -14.54 6.95
N ARG A 51 10.32 -14.26 7.11
CA ARG A 51 11.29 -15.16 7.76
C ARG A 51 10.95 -15.43 9.22
N GLU A 52 10.65 -14.40 10.00
CA GLU A 52 10.21 -14.54 11.39
C GLU A 52 8.93 -15.36 11.49
N ARG A 53 7.96 -15.08 10.61
CA ARG A 53 6.70 -15.83 10.58
C ARG A 53 6.91 -17.28 10.23
N SER A 54 7.85 -17.57 9.33
CA SER A 54 8.23 -18.95 8.99
C SER A 54 8.77 -19.70 10.21
N ARG A 55 9.66 -19.06 10.98
CA ARG A 55 10.23 -19.64 12.22
C ARG A 55 9.15 -19.92 13.25
N GLN A 56 8.20 -19.00 13.45
CA GLN A 56 7.11 -19.15 14.42
C GLN A 56 6.16 -20.31 14.08
N LEU A 57 5.89 -20.54 12.79
CA LEU A 57 4.96 -21.56 12.34
C LEU A 57 5.61 -22.91 12.06
N GLY A 58 6.93 -22.97 11.96
CA GLY A 58 7.65 -24.15 11.46
C GLY A 58 7.28 -24.49 10.01
N LYS A 59 6.85 -23.50 9.22
CA LYS A 59 6.39 -23.65 7.83
C LYS A 59 6.93 -22.50 6.99
N HIS A 60 7.18 -22.75 5.71
CA HIS A 60 7.70 -21.72 4.80
C HIS A 60 6.64 -20.65 4.50
N VAL A 61 6.96 -19.40 4.83
CA VAL A 61 6.20 -18.19 4.48
C VAL A 61 7.19 -17.24 3.81
N GLU A 62 6.95 -16.91 2.55
CA GLU A 62 7.89 -16.09 1.75
C GLU A 62 7.25 -14.85 1.14
N THR A 63 5.93 -14.73 1.24
CA THR A 63 5.13 -13.65 0.67
C THR A 63 4.47 -12.80 1.74
N PHE A 64 4.24 -11.54 1.41
CA PHE A 64 3.48 -10.58 2.23
C PHE A 64 2.23 -10.09 1.48
N ALA A 65 1.26 -9.57 2.22
CA ALA A 65 0.06 -8.96 1.64
C ALA A 65 0.01 -7.46 1.97
N MET A 66 -0.52 -6.67 1.04
CA MET A 66 -0.58 -5.22 1.17
C MET A 66 -1.99 -4.69 0.95
N ILE A 67 -2.42 -3.72 1.76
CA ILE A 67 -3.61 -2.90 1.53
C ILE A 67 -3.14 -1.47 1.26
N HIS A 68 -3.43 -0.95 0.08
CA HIS A 68 -3.22 0.46 -0.28
C HIS A 68 -4.56 1.18 -0.25
N ASP A 69 -4.73 2.03 0.76
CA ASP A 69 -5.90 2.89 0.90
C ASP A 69 -5.67 4.23 0.21
N LEU A 70 -6.35 4.43 -0.92
CA LEU A 70 -6.24 5.64 -1.74
C LEU A 70 -7.29 6.70 -1.37
N LYS A 71 -8.02 6.53 -0.26
CA LYS A 71 -9.01 7.50 0.23
C LYS A 71 -8.34 8.85 0.48
N GLY A 72 -8.89 9.90 -0.13
CA GLY A 72 -8.38 11.27 0.01
C GLY A 72 -7.31 11.65 -1.02
N MET A 73 -6.90 10.75 -1.91
CA MET A 73 -5.89 11.06 -2.93
C MET A 73 -6.38 12.18 -3.88
N LYS A 74 -5.77 13.37 -3.78
CA LYS A 74 -6.10 14.57 -4.58
C LYS A 74 -5.23 14.77 -5.83
N MET A 75 -4.18 13.95 -6.02
CA MET A 75 -3.05 14.32 -6.88
C MET A 75 -3.28 14.14 -8.41
N LYS A 76 -2.53 14.92 -9.21
CA LYS A 76 -2.30 14.67 -10.64
C LYS A 76 -1.45 13.40 -10.79
N THR A 77 -2.12 12.25 -10.78
CA THR A 77 -1.62 10.86 -10.94
C THR A 77 -0.42 10.68 -11.88
N ARG A 78 -0.22 11.57 -12.88
CA ARG A 78 0.90 11.53 -13.82
C ARG A 78 2.29 11.67 -13.17
N LYS A 79 2.44 12.50 -12.14
CA LYS A 79 3.75 12.71 -11.48
C LYS A 79 4.25 11.47 -10.73
N LEU A 80 3.33 10.58 -10.35
CA LEU A 80 3.64 9.35 -9.62
C LEU A 80 4.07 8.19 -10.50
N ILE A 81 3.72 8.23 -11.79
CA ILE A 81 3.98 7.11 -12.71
C ILE A 81 5.48 6.77 -12.79
N PRO A 82 6.42 7.73 -12.91
CA PRO A 82 7.85 7.40 -13.00
C PRO A 82 8.35 6.70 -11.74
N PHE A 83 7.97 7.21 -10.56
CA PHE A 83 8.32 6.60 -9.27
C PHE A 83 7.78 5.17 -9.15
N PHE A 84 6.48 4.96 -9.42
CA PHE A 84 5.90 3.62 -9.38
C PHE A 84 6.53 2.66 -10.37
N LYS A 85 6.89 3.13 -11.58
CA LYS A 85 7.58 2.29 -12.56
C LYS A 85 8.95 1.82 -12.06
N GLN A 86 9.66 2.66 -11.31
CA GLN A 86 10.94 2.27 -10.71
C GLN A 86 10.76 1.29 -9.56
N CYS A 87 9.75 1.48 -8.69
CA CYS A 87 9.38 0.50 -7.68
C CYS A 87 9.09 -0.87 -8.32
N LEU A 88 8.24 -0.90 -9.35
CA LEU A 88 7.94 -2.15 -10.08
C LEU A 88 9.19 -2.79 -10.69
N CYS A 89 10.09 -1.99 -11.24
CA CYS A 89 11.35 -2.50 -11.76
C CYS A 89 12.21 -3.14 -10.66
N ILE A 90 12.27 -2.55 -9.47
CA ILE A 90 12.98 -3.12 -8.32
C ILE A 90 12.31 -4.43 -7.88
N ASP A 91 10.98 -4.41 -7.75
CA ASP A 91 10.17 -5.54 -7.29
C ASP A 91 10.35 -6.75 -8.23
N ASP A 92 10.24 -6.52 -9.54
CA ASP A 92 10.31 -7.57 -10.56
C ASP A 92 11.72 -8.18 -10.69
N ASN A 93 12.78 -7.36 -10.59
CA ASN A 93 14.15 -7.81 -10.85
C ASN A 93 14.87 -8.35 -9.60
N TYR A 94 14.54 -7.86 -8.40
CA TYR A 94 15.27 -8.19 -7.17
C TYR A 94 14.41 -8.87 -6.11
N TYR A 95 13.08 -8.70 -6.16
CA TYR A 95 12.14 -9.23 -5.17
C TYR A 95 11.02 -10.05 -5.83
N ALA A 96 11.39 -10.82 -6.85
CA ALA A 96 10.48 -11.67 -7.59
C ALA A 96 9.66 -12.57 -6.64
N GLU A 97 8.36 -12.69 -6.93
CA GLU A 97 7.41 -13.54 -6.21
C GLU A 97 7.23 -13.23 -4.70
N ARG A 98 7.63 -12.04 -4.22
CA ARG A 98 7.42 -11.65 -2.80
C ARG A 98 6.03 -11.12 -2.48
N LEU A 99 5.32 -10.58 -3.48
CA LEU A 99 3.94 -10.16 -3.30
C LEU A 99 3.02 -11.38 -3.26
N GLY A 100 2.19 -11.49 -2.22
CA GLY A 100 1.09 -12.44 -2.11
C GLY A 100 -0.20 -11.86 -2.70
N HIS A 101 -0.68 -10.76 -2.13
CA HIS A 101 -1.84 -10.00 -2.62
C HIS A 101 -1.63 -8.51 -2.39
N LEU A 102 -2.06 -7.69 -3.36
CA LEU A 102 -2.17 -6.24 -3.21
C LEU A 102 -3.63 -5.83 -3.36
N PHE A 103 -4.23 -5.34 -2.28
CA PHE A 103 -5.58 -4.79 -2.26
C PHE A 103 -5.52 -3.28 -2.45
N ILE A 104 -6.11 -2.77 -3.53
CA ILE A 104 -6.25 -1.34 -3.77
C ILE A 104 -7.68 -0.96 -3.41
N ILE A 105 -7.83 -0.12 -2.38
CA ILE A 105 -9.13 0.29 -1.86
C ILE A 105 -9.32 1.80 -1.98
N ASN A 106 -10.58 2.23 -2.01
CA ASN A 106 -10.97 3.62 -2.20
C ASN A 106 -10.29 4.33 -3.40
N PRO A 107 -10.15 3.66 -4.58
CA PRO A 107 -9.43 4.26 -5.70
C PRO A 107 -10.10 5.56 -6.16
N PRO A 108 -9.34 6.61 -6.53
CA PRO A 108 -9.91 7.82 -7.10
C PRO A 108 -10.60 7.53 -8.44
N LYS A 109 -11.52 8.40 -8.87
CA LYS A 109 -12.28 8.19 -10.13
C LYS A 109 -11.38 8.02 -11.37
N ILE A 110 -10.18 8.60 -11.33
CA ILE A 110 -9.19 8.53 -12.41
C ILE A 110 -8.39 7.20 -12.42
N PHE A 111 -8.46 6.40 -11.36
CA PHE A 111 -7.67 5.17 -11.22
C PHE A 111 -7.81 4.19 -12.38
N PRO A 112 -8.99 3.93 -12.98
CA PRO A 112 -9.08 3.02 -14.13
C PRO A 112 -8.22 3.46 -15.32
N ALA A 113 -8.08 4.76 -15.57
CA ALA A 113 -7.21 5.29 -16.61
C ALA A 113 -5.72 5.06 -16.26
N LEU A 114 -5.34 5.29 -15.00
CA LEU A 114 -3.99 4.99 -14.52
C LEU A 114 -3.65 3.50 -14.64
N TRP A 115 -4.56 2.64 -14.17
CA TRP A 115 -4.40 1.20 -14.24
C TRP A 115 -4.20 0.72 -15.67
N ASN A 116 -4.96 1.28 -16.62
CA ASN A 116 -4.79 0.99 -18.04
C ASN A 116 -3.40 1.34 -18.58
N LEU A 117 -2.74 2.36 -18.02
CA LEU A 117 -1.37 2.71 -18.40
C LEU A 117 -0.32 1.81 -17.72
N LEU A 118 -0.52 1.49 -16.44
CA LEU A 118 0.44 0.70 -15.65
C LEU A 118 0.37 -0.80 -15.92
N LYS A 119 -0.81 -1.35 -16.26
CA LYS A 119 -0.98 -2.79 -16.48
C LYS A 119 -0.08 -3.37 -17.58
N HIS A 120 0.46 -2.54 -18.48
CA HIS A 120 1.36 -2.98 -19.54
C HIS A 120 2.81 -3.16 -19.07
N VAL A 121 3.19 -2.51 -17.97
CA VAL A 121 4.52 -2.65 -17.36
C VAL A 121 4.53 -3.69 -16.22
N ILE A 122 3.36 -4.02 -15.67
CA ILE A 122 3.21 -5.03 -14.62
C ILE A 122 3.13 -6.42 -15.26
N ASP A 123 3.99 -7.34 -14.81
CA ASP A 123 3.99 -8.71 -15.28
C ASP A 123 2.65 -9.44 -14.98
N PRO A 124 2.31 -10.50 -15.74
CA PRO A 124 1.03 -11.19 -15.59
C PRO A 124 0.78 -11.79 -14.20
N VAL A 125 1.84 -12.27 -13.52
CA VAL A 125 1.73 -12.90 -12.20
C VAL A 125 1.40 -11.85 -11.16
N THR A 126 2.16 -10.74 -11.10
CA THR A 126 1.86 -9.63 -10.18
C THR A 126 0.46 -9.06 -10.44
N LYS A 127 0.06 -8.92 -11.70
CA LYS A 127 -1.27 -8.45 -12.07
C LYS A 127 -2.40 -9.34 -11.53
N SER A 128 -2.20 -10.66 -11.51
CA SER A 128 -3.19 -11.61 -10.97
C SER A 128 -3.38 -11.50 -9.45
N LYS A 129 -2.38 -10.94 -8.75
CA LYS A 129 -2.37 -10.73 -7.30
C LYS A 129 -2.97 -9.39 -6.88
N ILE A 130 -3.24 -8.49 -7.84
CA ILE A 130 -3.79 -7.15 -7.58
C ILE A 130 -5.31 -7.19 -7.61
N ILE A 131 -5.92 -6.86 -6.48
CA ILE A 131 -7.37 -6.81 -6.28
C ILE A 131 -7.78 -5.36 -6.09
N VAL A 132 -8.45 -4.79 -7.09
CA VAL A 132 -8.96 -3.41 -7.04
C VAL A 132 -10.41 -3.43 -6.57
N ILE A 133 -10.68 -2.89 -5.38
CA ILE A 133 -12.03 -2.75 -4.85
C ILE A 133 -12.60 -1.40 -5.28
N LYS A 134 -13.75 -1.41 -5.95
CA LYS A 134 -14.37 -0.20 -6.51
C LYS A 134 -14.69 0.81 -5.42
N LYS A 135 -14.64 2.10 -5.77
CA LYS A 135 -15.03 3.18 -4.86
C LYS A 135 -16.52 3.07 -4.52
N GLY A 136 -16.87 3.18 -3.24
CA GLY A 136 -18.25 3.19 -2.75
C GLY A 136 -18.86 1.80 -2.52
N SER A 137 -18.15 0.72 -2.83
CA SER A 137 -18.49 -0.62 -2.32
C SER A 137 -17.92 -0.79 -0.91
N ASP A 138 -18.64 -1.52 -0.07
CA ASP A 138 -18.06 -2.06 1.15
C ASP A 138 -16.83 -2.92 0.80
N THR A 139 -15.66 -2.53 1.29
CA THR A 139 -14.40 -3.22 1.03
C THR A 139 -14.24 -4.47 1.88
N SER A 140 -14.95 -4.52 3.01
CA SER A 140 -14.82 -5.56 4.01
C SER A 140 -15.09 -6.98 3.48
N PRO A 141 -16.11 -7.25 2.63
CA PRO A 141 -16.42 -8.63 2.21
C PRO A 141 -15.30 -9.25 1.38
N VAL A 142 -14.54 -8.44 0.65
CA VAL A 142 -13.39 -8.91 -0.13
C VAL A 142 -12.19 -9.12 0.80
N LEU A 143 -11.86 -8.14 1.64
CA LEU A 143 -10.73 -8.25 2.57
C LEU A 143 -10.89 -9.44 3.53
N LEU A 144 -12.11 -9.66 4.04
CA LEU A 144 -12.44 -10.76 4.95
C LEU A 144 -12.40 -12.15 4.29
N GLN A 145 -12.32 -12.25 2.96
CA GLN A 145 -12.01 -13.53 2.31
C GLN A 145 -10.58 -13.96 2.61
N TYR A 146 -9.65 -13.00 2.68
CA TYR A 146 -8.21 -13.24 2.81
C TYR A 146 -7.67 -13.01 4.22
N ILE A 147 -8.33 -12.19 5.03
CA ILE A 147 -7.86 -11.74 6.34
C ILE A 147 -8.93 -12.07 7.37
N ASN A 148 -8.55 -12.63 8.52
CA ASN A 148 -9.51 -12.85 9.60
C ASN A 148 -9.92 -11.51 10.22
N SER A 149 -11.16 -11.40 10.71
CA SER A 149 -11.66 -10.12 11.24
C SER A 149 -10.80 -9.58 12.39
N ASP A 150 -10.25 -10.47 13.23
CA ASP A 150 -9.41 -10.13 14.39
C ASP A 150 -8.02 -9.62 13.98
N GLN A 151 -7.62 -9.87 12.74
CA GLN A 151 -6.38 -9.41 12.12
C GLN A 151 -6.58 -8.20 11.20
N LEU A 152 -7.81 -7.70 11.08
CA LEU A 152 -8.16 -6.57 10.23
C LEU A 152 -8.61 -5.37 11.08
N PRO A 153 -8.13 -4.15 10.81
CA PRO A 153 -8.61 -2.95 11.48
C PRO A 153 -10.12 -2.73 11.32
N ARG A 154 -10.75 -2.10 12.32
CA ARG A 154 -12.18 -1.77 12.29
C ARG A 154 -12.56 -0.85 11.12
N GLU A 155 -11.67 0.06 10.73
CA GLU A 155 -11.87 0.96 9.58
C GLU A 155 -12.01 0.21 8.24
N TYR A 156 -11.54 -1.05 8.17
CA TYR A 156 -11.66 -1.91 7.00
C TYR A 156 -12.68 -3.06 7.20
N GLY A 157 -13.52 -2.96 8.25
CA GLY A 157 -14.59 -3.91 8.56
C GLY A 157 -14.17 -5.12 9.39
N GLY A 158 -12.98 -5.08 10.00
CA GLY A 158 -12.56 -6.08 10.99
C GLY A 158 -13.00 -5.76 12.41
N ASN A 159 -12.46 -6.51 13.37
CA ASN A 159 -12.68 -6.34 14.80
C ASN A 159 -11.39 -6.44 15.63
N CYS A 160 -10.22 -6.22 15.01
CA CYS A 160 -8.94 -6.20 15.70
C CYS A 160 -9.01 -5.31 16.96
N GLN A 161 -8.61 -5.89 18.10
CA GLN A 161 -8.63 -5.25 19.43
C GLN A 161 -7.22 -4.98 19.96
N SER A 162 -6.19 -5.44 19.25
CA SER A 162 -4.87 -5.74 19.82
C SER A 162 -3.78 -4.73 19.44
N CYS A 163 -4.10 -3.61 18.77
CA CYS A 163 -3.10 -2.60 18.41
C CYS A 163 -2.83 -1.67 19.61
N PRO A 164 -1.72 -1.84 20.35
CA PRO A 164 -1.50 -1.10 21.59
C PRO A 164 -1.08 0.35 21.36
N THR A 165 -0.79 0.74 20.11
CA THR A 165 -0.07 1.97 19.76
C THR A 165 -0.86 3.01 18.95
N SER A 166 -2.12 2.74 18.58
CA SER A 166 -2.99 3.75 17.94
C SER A 166 -4.47 3.36 18.06
N PRO A 167 -5.40 4.28 18.40
CA PRO A 167 -6.83 4.02 18.38
C PRO A 167 -7.33 3.56 17.00
N ASP A 168 -6.61 3.89 15.93
CA ASP A 168 -6.96 3.53 14.54
C ASP A 168 -6.16 2.33 13.98
N CYS A 169 -5.42 1.59 14.82
CA CYS A 169 -4.54 0.46 14.47
C CYS A 169 -3.34 0.79 13.55
N ILE A 170 -3.47 1.80 12.68
CA ILE A 170 -2.47 2.23 11.70
C ILE A 170 -2.32 3.76 11.85
N PRO A 171 -1.10 4.26 12.12
CA PRO A 171 -0.87 5.68 12.25
C PRO A 171 -1.02 6.38 10.90
N ILE A 172 -1.65 7.54 10.95
CA ILE A 172 -1.65 8.53 9.87
C ILE A 172 -0.41 9.40 10.10
N TYR A 173 0.42 9.57 9.07
CA TYR A 173 1.57 10.49 9.17
C TYR A 173 1.07 11.93 9.01
N ASP A 174 1.60 12.82 9.87
CA ASP A 174 1.14 14.18 10.19
C ASP A 174 0.49 14.97 9.03
N GLN A 175 -0.76 15.40 9.22
CA GLN A 175 -1.52 16.24 8.30
C GLN A 175 -1.21 17.72 8.57
N LYS A 176 -0.06 18.24 8.10
CA LYS A 176 0.09 19.69 8.00
C LYS A 176 -0.89 20.20 6.95
N GLN A 177 -1.81 21.08 7.35
CA GLN A 177 -2.82 21.65 6.47
C GLN A 177 -2.16 22.26 5.23
N ASP A 178 -2.63 21.85 4.05
CA ASP A 178 -2.42 22.58 2.81
C ASP A 178 -2.94 24.01 3.02
N THR A 179 -2.06 24.97 3.26
CA THR A 179 -2.37 26.37 2.97
C THR A 179 -2.27 26.47 1.46
N ASP A 180 -3.40 26.31 0.77
CA ASP A 180 -3.54 26.64 -0.64
C ASP A 180 -3.19 28.14 -0.79
N ASP A 181 -1.94 28.44 -1.15
CA ASP A 181 -1.48 29.73 -1.65
C ASP A 181 -0.81 29.50 -3.01
N ASP A 182 -1.57 28.90 -3.93
CA ASP A 182 -1.34 29.04 -5.37
C ASP A 182 -2.37 30.06 -5.86
N THR A 183 -2.13 31.34 -5.58
CA THR A 183 -2.71 32.40 -6.42
C THR A 183 -2.01 32.34 -7.77
N ASP A 184 -2.80 32.09 -8.81
CA ASP A 184 -2.42 32.24 -10.21
C ASP A 184 -1.82 33.65 -10.44
N ASP A 185 -0.50 33.74 -10.53
CA ASP A 185 0.18 34.86 -11.20
C ASP A 185 0.24 34.56 -12.70
N ASP A 186 -0.90 34.80 -13.37
CA ASP A 186 -0.94 35.05 -14.81
C ASP A 186 -1.06 36.58 -15.01
N GLU A 187 0.07 37.25 -15.27
CA GLU A 187 0.17 38.47 -16.09
C GLU A 187 1.15 38.26 -17.26
#